data_AF-A0A4Q6G963-F1
#
_entry.id   AF-A0A4Q6G963-F1
#
_cell.length_a   1.000
_cell.length_b   1.000
_cell.length_c   1.000
_cell.angle_alpha   90.00
_cell.angle_beta   90.00
_cell.angle_gamma   90.00
#
_symmetry.space_group_name_H-M   'P 1'
#
loop_
_entity.id
_entity.type
_entity.pdbx_description
1 polymer ?
#
loop_
_entity_poly.entity_id
_entity_poly.type
_entity_poly.pdbx_seq_one_letter_code
_entity_poly.pdbx_strand_id
1 'polypeptide(L)'
;MKNTKHKPEKSSLSSTQIVVGAVVLCACVYFIGRPKNPQVILPAKTAAAKLDTKKVSVATPVLSAPAATMSRQDYIASVAAERREFTATMEIGLKSLDLTKIGNKLSIPIKLIPDKRWCMAGDIDTMKAAVGDVAKDNILVSLEPEDGGKGDSFRTNVLSLYKASEHTFKIDYTGKRERSFGLHICSDYKNGKSCLSKKIKTHDKISDERAASGGKRTTNLPETKFFFQHVVIAGDRMLSYGTNNFSEKFKSNVAKYFAKNTALPADELKAALKTASISRSVPLEVTQKLIEVHLPYNDPRCVSP
;
A
#
# COMPACT_ATOMS: atom_id res chain seq x y z
N MET A 1 51.34 63.70 -12.04
CA MET A 1 50.69 62.65 -11.21
C MET A 1 50.13 61.59 -12.14
N LYS A 2 50.63 60.37 -12.02
CA LYS A 2 50.34 59.18 -12.85
C LYS A 2 49.13 58.44 -12.28
N ASN A 3 48.28 57.85 -13.12
CA ASN A 3 47.41 56.74 -12.73
C ASN A 3 47.17 55.80 -13.92
N THR A 4 48.04 54.80 -14.05
CA THR A 4 47.89 53.66 -14.96
C THR A 4 47.05 52.58 -14.27
N LYS A 5 45.89 52.26 -14.85
CA LYS A 5 45.05 51.12 -14.45
C LYS A 5 45.67 49.82 -14.93
N HIS A 6 46.12 48.97 -14.00
CA HIS A 6 46.50 47.60 -14.27
C HIS A 6 45.25 46.71 -14.47
N LYS A 7 45.29 45.91 -15.53
CA LYS A 7 44.30 44.88 -15.87
C LYS A 7 44.78 43.56 -15.26
N PRO A 8 43.97 42.82 -14.49
CA PRO A 8 44.39 41.53 -13.94
C PRO A 8 44.34 40.44 -15.02
N GLU A 9 45.46 39.75 -15.14
CA GLU A 9 45.68 38.57 -15.98
C GLU A 9 44.97 37.37 -15.32
N LYS A 10 44.04 36.73 -16.03
CA LYS A 10 43.44 35.47 -15.59
C LYS A 10 44.34 34.32 -16.05
N SER A 11 45.06 33.73 -15.10
CA SER A 11 45.81 32.50 -15.31
C SER A 11 44.85 31.35 -15.64
N SER A 12 45.03 30.78 -16.83
CA SER A 12 44.34 29.59 -17.32
C SER A 12 44.96 28.35 -16.68
N LEU A 13 44.46 27.97 -15.49
CA LEU A 13 44.72 26.63 -14.96
C LEU A 13 43.98 25.61 -15.84
N SER A 14 44.78 24.89 -16.64
CA SER A 14 44.40 23.75 -17.46
C SER A 14 43.58 22.74 -16.66
N SER A 15 42.30 22.57 -17.04
CA SER A 15 41.34 21.64 -16.44
C SER A 15 41.75 20.17 -16.58
N THR A 16 42.79 19.87 -17.36
CA THR A 16 43.25 18.51 -17.62
C THR A 16 44.06 17.92 -16.46
N GLN A 17 44.71 18.74 -15.62
CA GLN A 17 45.50 18.23 -14.48
C GLN A 17 44.63 17.78 -13.29
N ILE A 18 43.45 18.35 -13.12
CA ILE A 18 42.54 18.02 -12.00
C ILE A 18 41.88 16.64 -12.23
N VAL A 19 41.60 16.28 -13.48
CA VAL A 19 40.95 15.00 -13.82
C VAL A 19 41.92 13.82 -13.65
N VAL A 20 43.21 14.00 -13.97
CA VAL A 20 44.22 12.94 -13.81
C VAL A 20 44.49 12.65 -12.33
N GLY A 21 44.53 13.70 -11.47
CA GLY A 21 44.71 13.54 -10.03
C GLY A 21 43.59 12.74 -9.35
N ALA A 22 42.34 12.96 -9.74
CA ALA A 22 41.18 12.27 -9.15
C ALA A 22 41.11 10.78 -9.53
N VAL A 23 41.50 10.42 -10.76
CA VAL A 23 41.50 9.02 -11.23
C VAL A 23 42.59 8.19 -10.54
N VAL A 24 43.78 8.75 -10.32
CA VAL A 24 44.87 8.08 -9.61
C VAL A 24 44.50 7.83 -8.14
N LEU A 25 43.85 8.79 -7.48
CA LEU A 25 43.46 8.66 -6.08
C LEU A 25 42.38 7.58 -5.88
N CYS A 26 41.40 7.50 -6.80
CA CYS A 26 40.39 6.43 -6.79
C CYS A 26 40.99 5.04 -7.05
N ALA A 27 41.98 4.92 -7.94
CA ALA A 27 42.68 3.66 -8.19
C ALA A 27 43.48 3.20 -6.96
N CYS A 28 44.17 4.11 -6.27
CA CYS A 28 44.91 3.77 -5.05
C CYS A 28 44.00 3.27 -3.92
N VAL A 29 42.84 3.91 -3.70
CA VAL A 29 41.87 3.46 -2.67
C VAL A 29 41.31 2.07 -3.01
N TYR A 30 41.04 1.80 -4.29
CA TYR A 30 40.52 0.50 -4.72
C TYR A 30 41.53 -0.64 -4.53
N PHE A 31 42.83 -0.40 -4.76
CA PHE A 31 43.85 -1.44 -4.60
C PHE A 31 44.29 -1.66 -3.15
N ILE A 32 44.21 -0.65 -2.28
CA ILE A 32 44.53 -0.79 -0.85
C ILE A 32 43.36 -1.44 -0.08
N GLY A 33 42.11 -1.25 -0.54
CA GLY A 33 40.91 -1.78 0.11
C GLY A 33 40.55 -3.24 -0.21
N ARG A 34 41.34 -3.96 -1.03
CA ARG A 34 41.05 -5.38 -1.32
C ARG A 34 41.47 -6.27 -0.14
N PRO A 35 40.54 -6.96 0.54
CA PRO A 35 40.90 -7.96 1.54
C PRO A 35 41.70 -9.09 0.89
N LYS A 36 42.91 -9.33 1.40
CA LYS A 36 43.73 -10.48 1.01
C LYS A 36 43.08 -11.75 1.56
N ASN A 37 42.75 -12.68 0.66
CA ASN A 37 42.21 -14.04 0.89
C ASN A 37 40.75 -14.15 1.35
N PRO A 38 39.80 -14.43 0.44
CA PRO A 38 38.63 -15.21 0.82
C PRO A 38 39.10 -16.65 1.06
N GLN A 39 39.24 -17.05 2.32
CA GLN A 39 39.38 -18.48 2.62
C GLN A 39 38.11 -19.20 2.16
N VAL A 40 38.29 -20.09 1.19
CA VAL A 40 37.30 -21.08 0.79
C VAL A 40 37.10 -22.00 1.99
N ILE A 41 36.00 -21.80 2.71
CA ILE A 41 35.55 -22.72 3.75
C ILE A 41 35.04 -23.98 3.03
N LEU A 42 35.88 -25.01 2.98
CA LEU A 42 35.45 -26.37 2.64
C LEU A 42 34.39 -26.84 3.64
N PRO A 43 33.33 -27.55 3.20
CA PRO A 43 32.32 -28.07 4.10
C PRO A 43 32.97 -29.11 5.03
N ALA A 44 32.93 -28.82 6.33
CA ALA A 44 33.38 -29.75 7.35
C ALA A 44 32.53 -31.03 7.29
N LYS A 45 33.22 -32.16 7.20
CA LYS A 45 32.68 -33.52 7.36
C LYS A 45 31.79 -33.60 8.61
N THR A 46 30.58 -34.09 8.36
CA THR A 46 29.66 -34.84 9.21
C THR A 46 30.20 -35.15 10.61
N ALA A 47 29.91 -34.26 11.57
CA ALA A 47 29.81 -34.66 12.97
C ALA A 47 28.37 -35.07 13.22
N ALA A 48 28.17 -36.32 13.60
CA ALA A 48 26.89 -36.90 13.97
C ALA A 48 26.22 -36.02 15.04
N ALA A 49 25.21 -35.25 14.62
CA ALA A 49 24.30 -34.61 15.55
C ALA A 49 23.53 -35.71 16.25
N LYS A 50 23.79 -35.85 17.56
CA LYS A 50 22.89 -36.55 18.48
C LYS A 50 21.48 -36.03 18.20
N LEU A 51 20.59 -36.95 17.84
CA LEU A 51 19.15 -36.73 17.84
C LEU A 51 18.76 -36.31 19.26
N ASP A 52 18.72 -35.00 19.49
CA ASP A 52 17.92 -34.45 20.57
C ASP A 52 16.48 -34.81 20.21
N THR A 53 16.00 -35.85 20.87
CA THR A 53 14.60 -36.23 20.96
C THR A 53 13.86 -35.01 21.49
N LYS A 54 13.44 -34.13 20.57
CA LYS A 54 12.62 -32.97 20.85
C LYS A 54 11.38 -33.52 21.55
N LYS A 55 11.35 -33.33 22.87
CA LYS A 55 10.24 -33.63 23.76
C LYS A 55 8.97 -33.25 23.00
N VAL A 56 8.19 -34.26 22.63
CA VAL A 56 6.87 -34.07 22.03
C VAL A 56 6.16 -33.08 22.96
N SER A 57 5.95 -31.88 22.45
CA SER A 57 5.14 -30.88 23.12
C SER A 57 3.80 -31.54 23.33
N VAL A 58 3.54 -31.96 24.57
CA VAL A 58 2.25 -32.47 25.00
C VAL A 58 1.24 -31.46 24.51
N ALA A 59 0.38 -31.89 23.59
CA ALA A 59 -0.71 -31.07 23.08
C ALA A 59 -1.44 -30.54 24.31
N THR A 60 -1.45 -29.22 24.47
CA THR A 60 -2.22 -28.56 25.52
C THR A 60 -3.63 -29.12 25.43
N PRO A 61 -4.18 -29.74 26.48
CA PRO A 61 -5.53 -30.27 26.42
C PRO A 61 -6.44 -29.13 25.99
N VAL A 62 -7.20 -29.36 24.93
CA VAL A 62 -8.26 -28.46 24.47
C VAL A 62 -9.07 -28.13 25.70
N LEU A 63 -9.12 -26.84 26.05
CA LEU A 63 -9.86 -26.31 27.18
C LEU A 63 -11.22 -27.01 27.18
N SER A 64 -11.49 -27.80 28.22
CA SER A 64 -12.69 -28.61 28.34
C SER A 64 -13.89 -27.74 28.00
N ALA A 65 -14.71 -28.21 27.04
CA ALA A 65 -15.89 -27.51 26.59
C ALA A 65 -16.68 -26.99 27.81
N PRO A 66 -17.17 -25.74 27.80
CA PRO A 66 -17.95 -25.20 28.90
C PRO A 66 -19.07 -26.19 29.22
N ALA A 67 -19.26 -26.50 30.51
CA ALA A 67 -20.31 -27.40 30.97
C ALA A 67 -21.67 -26.83 30.51
N ALA A 68 -22.17 -27.34 29.39
CA ALA A 68 -23.34 -26.79 28.74
C ALA A 68 -24.60 -27.39 29.38
N THR A 69 -25.36 -26.54 30.06
CA THR A 69 -26.78 -26.73 30.40
C THR A 69 -27.70 -26.72 29.16
N MET A 70 -27.14 -26.92 27.97
CA MET A 70 -27.81 -26.78 26.68
C MET A 70 -28.12 -28.16 26.10
N SER A 71 -29.28 -28.31 25.45
CA SER A 71 -29.62 -29.58 24.79
C SER A 71 -28.63 -29.87 23.66
N ARG A 72 -28.42 -31.15 23.35
CA ARG A 72 -27.53 -31.58 22.25
C ARG A 72 -27.96 -30.96 20.91
N GLN A 73 -29.26 -30.84 20.68
CA GLN A 73 -29.84 -30.24 19.48
C GLN A 73 -29.50 -28.76 19.38
N ASP A 74 -29.65 -28.01 20.48
CA ASP A 74 -29.32 -26.58 20.52
C ASP A 74 -27.83 -26.37 20.28
N TYR A 75 -26.97 -27.23 20.83
CA TYR A 75 -25.52 -27.17 20.61
C TYR A 75 -25.15 -27.43 19.14
N ILE A 76 -25.78 -28.41 18.49
CA ILE A 76 -25.55 -28.66 17.06
C ILE A 76 -26.01 -27.45 16.23
N ALA A 77 -27.15 -26.85 16.58
CA ALA A 77 -27.66 -25.67 15.89
C ALA A 77 -26.74 -24.45 16.07
N SER A 78 -26.20 -24.23 17.27
CA SER A 78 -25.29 -23.10 17.54
C SER A 78 -23.97 -23.26 16.79
N VAL A 79 -23.36 -24.45 16.82
CA VAL A 79 -22.13 -24.74 16.06
C VAL A 79 -22.35 -24.60 14.55
N ALA A 80 -23.50 -25.05 14.04
CA ALA A 80 -23.85 -24.88 12.63
C ALA A 80 -24.02 -23.40 12.26
N ALA A 81 -24.61 -22.59 13.15
CA ALA A 81 -24.74 -21.15 12.94
C ALA A 81 -23.38 -20.44 12.93
N GLU A 82 -22.50 -20.76 13.89
CA GLU A 82 -21.12 -20.23 13.95
C GLU A 82 -20.33 -20.58 12.69
N ARG A 83 -20.43 -21.84 12.22
CA ARG A 83 -19.77 -22.26 10.97
C ARG A 83 -20.29 -21.50 9.75
N ARG A 84 -21.60 -21.27 9.66
CA ARG A 84 -22.18 -20.50 8.56
C ARG A 84 -21.70 -19.05 8.58
N GLU A 85 -21.62 -18.45 9.76
CA GLU A 85 -21.11 -17.09 9.93
C GLU A 85 -19.64 -16.99 9.54
N PHE A 86 -18.80 -17.89 10.07
CA PHE A 86 -17.39 -17.96 9.70
C PHE A 86 -17.19 -18.14 8.19
N THR A 87 -17.96 -19.04 7.57
CA THR A 87 -17.91 -19.25 6.12
C THR A 87 -18.30 -18.00 5.35
N ALA A 88 -19.35 -17.29 5.77
CA ALA A 88 -19.77 -16.04 5.14
C ALA A 88 -18.70 -14.95 5.24
N THR A 89 -18.02 -14.83 6.39
CA THR A 89 -16.89 -13.91 6.61
C THR A 89 -15.71 -14.24 5.70
N MET A 90 -15.39 -15.54 5.55
CA MET A 90 -14.34 -16.01 4.65
C MET A 90 -14.68 -15.77 3.19
N GLU A 91 -15.93 -15.98 2.77
CA GLU A 91 -16.39 -15.75 1.40
C GLU A 91 -16.24 -14.30 0.96
N ILE A 92 -16.43 -13.34 1.87
CA ILE A 92 -16.25 -11.91 1.57
C ILE A 92 -14.81 -11.44 1.80
N GLY A 93 -13.91 -12.31 2.29
CA GLY A 93 -12.53 -11.96 2.60
C GLY A 93 -12.41 -10.85 3.63
N LEU A 94 -13.27 -10.86 4.65
CA LEU A 94 -13.28 -9.82 5.68
C LEU A 94 -11.97 -9.84 6.47
N LYS A 95 -11.39 -8.66 6.67
CA LYS A 95 -10.24 -8.44 7.53
C LYS A 95 -10.54 -7.31 8.50
N SER A 96 -9.96 -7.38 9.69
CA SER A 96 -10.17 -6.37 10.72
C SER A 96 -8.86 -5.95 11.37
N LEU A 97 -8.73 -4.66 11.66
CA LEU A 97 -7.65 -4.09 12.46
C LEU A 97 -8.26 -3.35 13.65
N ASP A 98 -7.79 -3.66 14.86
CA ASP A 98 -8.13 -2.88 16.04
C ASP A 98 -7.29 -1.59 16.03
N LEU A 99 -7.96 -0.45 16.15
CA LEU A 99 -7.39 0.87 16.02
C LEU A 99 -7.04 1.45 17.38
N THR A 100 -5.93 2.19 17.43
CA THR A 100 -5.57 2.92 18.65
C THR A 100 -6.24 4.29 18.66
N LYS A 101 -6.97 4.59 19.73
CA LYS A 101 -7.56 5.91 19.96
C LYS A 101 -6.60 6.80 20.74
N ILE A 102 -6.30 7.97 20.20
CA ILE A 102 -5.46 8.99 20.83
C ILE A 102 -6.29 10.28 20.94
N GLY A 103 -6.83 10.53 22.13
CA GLY A 103 -7.82 11.59 22.34
C GLY A 103 -9.09 11.33 21.53
N ASN A 104 -9.46 12.26 20.66
CA ASN A 104 -10.64 12.16 19.79
C ASN A 104 -10.33 11.62 18.38
N LYS A 105 -9.11 11.13 18.16
CA LYS A 105 -8.65 10.65 16.86
C LYS A 105 -8.36 9.16 16.89
N LEU A 106 -8.72 8.47 15.82
CA LEU A 106 -8.29 7.12 15.54
C LEU A 106 -7.01 7.14 14.71
N SER A 107 -6.04 6.32 15.12
CA SER A 107 -4.74 6.16 14.47
C SER A 107 -4.76 4.93 13.57
N ILE A 108 -4.57 5.13 12.28
CA ILE A 108 -4.67 4.07 11.26
C ILE A 108 -3.32 3.96 10.53
N PRO A 109 -2.43 3.06 10.98
CA PRO A 109 -1.14 2.84 10.36
C PRO A 109 -1.28 2.06 9.06
N ILE A 110 -0.67 2.59 8.00
CA ILE A 110 -0.59 1.98 6.68
C ILE A 110 0.85 1.85 6.21
N LYS A 111 1.08 0.87 5.34
CA LYS A 111 2.33 0.65 4.64
C LYS A 111 2.05 0.44 3.16
N LEU A 112 2.56 1.34 2.33
CA LEU A 112 2.58 1.17 0.89
C LEU A 112 3.77 0.28 0.54
N ILE A 113 3.49 -0.84 -0.12
CA ILE A 113 4.50 -1.86 -0.48
C ILE A 113 4.53 -1.99 -2.00
N PRO A 114 5.64 -1.68 -2.66
CA PRO A 114 5.77 -1.95 -4.10
C PRO A 114 5.86 -3.46 -4.35
N ASP A 115 5.02 -4.00 -5.22
CA ASP A 115 4.94 -5.42 -5.52
C ASP A 115 5.35 -5.72 -6.98
N LYS A 116 6.44 -6.47 -7.18
CA LYS A 116 6.98 -6.77 -8.52
C LYS A 116 6.14 -7.84 -9.20
N ARG A 117 5.67 -7.57 -10.42
CA ARG A 117 4.97 -8.51 -11.29
C ARG A 117 5.74 -8.71 -12.58
N TRP A 118 5.95 -9.97 -12.97
CA TRP A 118 6.70 -10.29 -14.17
C TRP A 118 5.87 -10.00 -15.42
N CYS A 119 6.34 -9.09 -16.28
CA CYS A 119 5.71 -8.73 -17.55
C CYS A 119 4.23 -8.31 -17.43
N MET A 120 3.90 -7.61 -16.34
CA MET A 120 2.55 -7.12 -16.09
C MET A 120 2.64 -5.70 -15.54
N ALA A 121 1.99 -4.74 -16.22
CA ALA A 121 1.84 -3.40 -15.68
C ALA A 121 0.96 -3.44 -14.43
N GLY A 122 1.28 -2.56 -13.47
CA GLY A 122 0.50 -2.42 -12.24
C GLY A 122 0.09 -0.99 -11.92
N ASP A 123 -0.34 -0.80 -10.68
CA ASP A 123 -0.79 0.49 -10.15
C ASP A 123 0.30 1.57 -10.31
N ILE A 124 1.55 1.26 -9.95
CA ILE A 124 2.65 2.25 -10.01
C ILE A 124 2.99 2.61 -11.46
N ASP A 125 2.94 1.65 -12.39
CA ASP A 125 3.18 1.94 -13.81
C ASP A 125 2.07 2.82 -14.39
N THR A 126 0.83 2.58 -13.97
CA THR A 126 -0.32 3.42 -14.35
C THR A 126 -0.14 4.84 -13.81
N MET A 127 0.25 4.99 -12.54
CA MET A 127 0.57 6.29 -11.94
C MET A 127 1.71 6.97 -12.69
N LYS A 128 2.81 6.25 -12.98
CA LYS A 128 3.96 6.72 -13.75
C LYS A 128 3.54 7.23 -15.14
N ALA A 129 2.65 6.51 -15.81
CA ALA A 129 2.13 6.88 -17.12
C ALA A 129 1.23 8.13 -17.07
N ALA A 130 0.46 8.27 -15.99
CA ALA A 130 -0.44 9.39 -15.76
C ALA A 130 0.23 10.65 -15.18
N VAL A 131 1.44 10.52 -14.62
CA VAL A 131 2.18 11.67 -14.07
C VAL A 131 3.13 12.33 -15.06
N GLY A 132 3.10 13.66 -15.12
CA GLY A 132 4.04 14.43 -15.96
C GLY A 132 5.48 14.35 -15.45
N ASP A 133 5.69 14.42 -14.14
CA ASP A 133 6.99 14.32 -13.48
C ASP A 133 6.90 13.32 -12.33
N VAL A 134 7.74 12.28 -12.36
CA VAL A 134 7.73 11.17 -11.38
C VAL A 134 8.39 11.54 -10.06
N ALA A 135 9.20 12.60 -10.03
CA ALA A 135 9.94 13.05 -8.84
C ALA A 135 9.19 14.15 -8.07
N LYS A 136 8.19 14.78 -8.68
CA LYS A 136 7.37 15.82 -8.04
C LYS A 136 6.30 15.18 -7.16
N ASP A 137 6.00 15.80 -6.01
CA ASP A 137 4.96 15.36 -5.06
C ASP A 137 3.54 15.62 -5.59
N ASN A 138 3.19 14.94 -6.68
CA ASN A 138 1.93 15.05 -7.41
C ASN A 138 1.03 13.83 -7.21
N ILE A 139 1.36 12.93 -6.28
CA ILE A 139 0.49 11.85 -5.84
C ILE A 139 -0.03 12.20 -4.45
N LEU A 140 -1.34 12.11 -4.27
CA LEU A 140 -2.00 12.24 -2.98
C LEU A 140 -2.55 10.88 -2.58
N VAL A 141 -2.22 10.46 -1.35
CA VAL A 141 -2.79 9.30 -0.69
C VAL A 141 -3.69 9.83 0.42
N SER A 142 -4.96 9.48 0.40
CA SER A 142 -5.94 10.00 1.34
C SER A 142 -6.82 8.90 1.92
N LEU A 143 -7.16 9.03 3.19
CA LEU A 143 -8.19 8.22 3.84
C LEU A 143 -9.32 9.16 4.27
N GLU A 144 -10.44 9.07 3.56
CA GLU A 144 -11.51 10.08 3.60
C GLU A 144 -12.88 9.45 3.75
N PRO A 145 -13.83 10.10 4.46
CA PRO A 145 -15.19 9.60 4.54
C PRO A 145 -15.90 9.66 3.17
N GLU A 146 -16.58 8.59 2.78
CA GLU A 146 -17.24 8.51 1.46
C GLU A 146 -18.49 9.40 1.36
N ASP A 147 -19.11 9.75 2.48
CA ASP A 147 -20.21 10.71 2.59
C ASP A 147 -19.72 12.18 2.63
N GLY A 148 -18.41 12.39 2.48
CA GLY A 148 -17.77 13.70 2.52
C GLY A 148 -17.39 14.15 3.93
N GLY A 149 -16.44 15.09 4.03
CA GLY A 149 -15.93 15.58 5.31
C GLY A 149 -14.41 15.63 5.34
N LYS A 150 -13.84 15.76 6.54
CA LYS A 150 -12.40 15.82 6.72
C LYS A 150 -11.84 14.42 6.96
N GLY A 151 -11.04 13.95 6.01
CA GLY A 151 -10.12 12.83 6.20
C GLY A 151 -8.73 13.31 6.58
N ASP A 152 -7.76 12.41 6.43
CA ASP A 152 -6.34 12.72 6.50
C ASP A 152 -5.66 12.33 5.18
N SER A 153 -4.59 13.03 4.82
CA SER A 153 -3.89 12.79 3.56
C SER A 153 -2.44 13.21 3.62
N PHE A 154 -1.62 12.56 2.79
CA PHE A 154 -0.24 12.95 2.58
C PHE A 154 0.12 12.91 1.10
N ARG A 155 1.05 13.77 0.71
CA ARG A 155 1.59 13.78 -0.64
C ARG A 155 2.86 12.96 -0.72
N THR A 156 3.06 12.38 -1.89
CA THR A 156 4.23 11.61 -2.26
C THR A 156 4.43 11.74 -3.78
N ASN A 157 5.43 11.04 -4.29
CA ASN A 157 5.74 10.99 -5.71
C ASN A 157 5.94 9.53 -6.15
N VAL A 158 5.93 9.30 -7.46
CA VAL A 158 6.01 7.95 -8.02
C VAL A 158 7.33 7.26 -7.66
N LEU A 159 8.46 8.00 -7.59
CA LEU A 159 9.74 7.41 -7.18
C LEU A 159 9.72 6.93 -5.73
N SER A 160 9.05 7.66 -4.84
CA SER A 160 8.85 7.26 -3.45
C SER A 160 7.96 6.03 -3.33
N LEU A 161 6.97 5.84 -4.22
CA LEU A 161 6.12 4.63 -4.22
C LEU A 161 6.87 3.34 -4.61
N TYR A 162 7.94 3.44 -5.40
CA TYR A 162 8.84 2.30 -5.64
C TYR A 162 9.69 1.92 -4.42
N LYS A 163 9.60 2.70 -3.33
CA LYS A 163 10.18 2.40 -2.03
C LYS A 163 9.01 2.10 -1.08
N ALA A 164 9.16 1.10 -0.24
CA ALA A 164 8.15 0.89 0.80
C ALA A 164 8.08 2.13 1.69
N SER A 165 6.87 2.64 1.96
CA SER A 165 6.66 3.83 2.78
C SER A 165 5.55 3.62 3.78
N GLU A 166 5.73 4.13 4.99
CA GLU A 166 4.74 4.02 6.07
C GLU A 166 4.13 5.39 6.36
N HIS A 167 2.85 5.39 6.71
CA HIS A 167 2.12 6.57 7.12
C HIS A 167 1.05 6.19 8.14
N THR A 168 0.73 7.10 9.06
CA THR A 168 -0.33 6.89 10.05
C THR A 168 -1.37 7.98 9.90
N PHE A 169 -2.53 7.62 9.35
CA PHE A 169 -3.64 8.54 9.24
C PHE A 169 -4.25 8.82 10.62
N LYS A 170 -4.64 10.06 10.84
CA LYS A 170 -5.30 10.51 12.06
C LYS A 170 -6.70 11.01 11.74
N ILE A 171 -7.71 10.19 12.01
CA ILE A 171 -9.08 10.49 11.63
C ILE A 171 -9.86 10.96 12.85
N ASP A 172 -10.52 12.11 12.71
CA ASP A 172 -11.47 12.60 13.70
C ASP A 172 -12.69 11.65 13.73
N TYR A 173 -12.79 10.88 14.81
CA TYR A 173 -13.91 9.97 15.03
C TYR A 173 -14.66 10.41 16.30
N THR A 174 -15.41 11.49 16.14
CA THR A 174 -16.25 12.10 17.19
C THR A 174 -17.70 11.63 17.13
N GLY A 175 -18.06 10.83 16.12
CA GLY A 175 -19.41 10.32 15.91
C GLY A 175 -19.69 9.01 16.63
N LYS A 176 -20.93 8.80 17.05
CA LYS A 176 -21.43 7.50 17.54
C LYS A 176 -21.75 6.52 16.41
N ARG A 177 -21.76 6.99 15.15
CA ARG A 177 -22.10 6.16 14.00
C ARG A 177 -20.85 5.62 13.33
N GLU A 178 -20.94 4.36 12.97
CA GLU A 178 -20.00 3.70 12.08
C GLU A 178 -20.05 4.37 10.71
N ARG A 179 -18.92 4.41 10.02
CA ARG A 179 -18.79 5.27 8.84
C ARG A 179 -17.95 4.63 7.75
N SER A 180 -18.38 4.87 6.51
CA SER A 180 -17.68 4.48 5.29
C SER A 180 -16.48 5.41 5.03
N PHE A 181 -15.31 4.83 4.81
CA PHE A 181 -14.11 5.54 4.38
C PHE A 181 -13.53 4.91 3.11
N GLY A 182 -12.95 5.73 2.25
CA GLY A 182 -12.15 5.28 1.12
C GLY A 182 -10.68 5.58 1.35
N LEU A 183 -9.83 4.57 1.16
CA LEU A 183 -8.40 4.77 0.93
C LEU A 183 -8.19 5.01 -0.56
N HIS A 184 -7.80 6.22 -0.91
CA HIS A 184 -7.61 6.65 -2.30
C HIS A 184 -6.14 6.93 -2.58
N ILE A 185 -5.70 6.63 -3.81
CA ILE A 185 -4.47 7.20 -4.39
C ILE A 185 -4.84 7.90 -5.67
N CYS A 186 -4.47 9.17 -5.81
CA CYS A 186 -4.85 9.99 -6.94
C CYS A 186 -3.74 10.98 -7.34
N SER A 187 -3.79 11.48 -8.57
CA SER A 187 -2.91 12.58 -8.98
C SER A 187 -3.40 13.91 -8.39
N ASP A 188 -2.50 14.78 -7.95
CA ASP A 188 -2.78 16.02 -7.25
C ASP A 188 -1.92 17.19 -7.77
N TYR A 189 -2.13 17.58 -9.02
CA TYR A 189 -1.40 18.70 -9.63
C TYR A 189 -1.80 20.06 -9.08
N LYS A 190 -3.03 20.17 -8.57
CA LYS A 190 -3.59 21.41 -8.04
C LYS A 190 -3.34 21.59 -6.55
N ASN A 191 -2.56 20.71 -5.92
CA ASN A 191 -2.32 20.70 -4.48
C ASN A 191 -3.63 20.68 -3.67
N GLY A 192 -4.61 19.88 -4.11
CA GLY A 192 -5.82 19.60 -3.35
C GLY A 192 -5.53 18.75 -2.11
N LYS A 193 -6.50 18.65 -1.19
CA LYS A 193 -6.36 17.82 0.03
C LYS A 193 -7.25 16.57 0.00
N SER A 194 -7.88 16.31 -1.14
CA SER A 194 -8.89 15.26 -1.28
C SER A 194 -8.78 14.56 -2.62
N CYS A 195 -9.00 13.25 -2.60
CA CYS A 195 -9.21 12.45 -3.79
C CYS A 195 -10.70 12.26 -4.10
N LEU A 196 -11.63 12.54 -3.18
CA LEU A 196 -13.05 12.22 -3.32
C LEU A 196 -13.69 12.77 -4.61
N SER A 197 -13.42 14.03 -4.96
CA SER A 197 -14.01 14.70 -6.13
C SER A 197 -13.34 14.36 -7.46
N LYS A 198 -12.20 13.65 -7.45
CA LYS A 198 -11.45 13.32 -8.65
C LYS A 198 -12.14 12.21 -9.44
N LYS A 199 -11.97 12.21 -10.76
CA LYS A 199 -12.62 11.19 -11.61
C LYS A 199 -11.94 9.84 -11.40
N ILE A 200 -12.73 8.80 -11.16
CA ILE A 200 -12.25 7.42 -11.20
C ILE A 200 -12.28 6.92 -12.64
N LYS A 201 -11.21 6.27 -13.07
CA LYS A 201 -11.11 5.62 -14.39
C LYS A 201 -10.62 4.19 -14.19
N THR A 202 -10.93 3.32 -15.15
CA THR A 202 -10.31 2.00 -15.20
C THR A 202 -8.84 2.17 -15.62
N HIS A 203 -7.99 1.23 -15.21
CA HIS A 203 -6.58 1.21 -15.59
C HIS A 203 -6.40 1.25 -17.12
N ASP A 204 -7.22 0.49 -17.86
CA ASP A 204 -7.23 0.48 -19.33
C ASP A 204 -7.48 1.88 -19.92
N LYS A 205 -8.46 2.62 -19.40
CA LYS A 205 -8.77 3.97 -19.90
C LYS A 205 -7.64 4.96 -19.66
N ILE A 206 -6.93 4.82 -18.53
CA ILE A 206 -5.78 5.67 -18.22
C ILE A 206 -4.64 5.37 -19.21
N SER A 207 -4.42 4.08 -19.52
CA SER A 207 -3.44 3.64 -20.52
C SER A 207 -3.78 4.15 -21.92
N ASP A 208 -5.03 3.98 -22.37
CA ASP A 208 -5.49 4.38 -23.70
C ASP A 208 -5.36 5.89 -23.92
N GLU A 209 -5.79 6.70 -22.96
CA GLU A 209 -5.67 8.17 -23.03
C GLU A 209 -4.20 8.60 -23.09
N ARG A 210 -3.30 7.87 -22.41
CA ARG A 210 -1.87 8.15 -22.46
C ARG A 210 -1.28 7.81 -23.82
N ALA A 211 -1.61 6.65 -24.38
CA ALA A 211 -1.18 6.25 -25.71
C ALA A 211 -1.64 7.28 -26.76
N ALA A 212 -2.90 7.71 -26.71
CA ALA A 212 -3.47 8.72 -27.59
C ALA A 212 -2.78 10.09 -27.46
N SER A 213 -2.28 10.45 -26.27
CA SER A 213 -1.55 11.71 -26.04
C SER A 213 -0.15 11.77 -26.66
N GLY A 214 0.32 10.68 -27.30
CA GLY A 214 1.64 10.61 -27.95
C GLY A 214 2.80 10.85 -26.98
N GLY A 215 2.62 10.51 -25.71
CA GLY A 215 3.64 10.71 -24.68
C GLY A 215 3.91 12.17 -24.29
N LYS A 216 3.23 13.15 -24.91
CA LYS A 216 3.43 14.57 -24.58
C LYS A 216 3.07 14.80 -23.12
N ARG A 217 4.02 15.32 -22.32
CA ARG A 217 3.80 15.76 -20.94
C ARG A 217 2.92 17.01 -20.99
N THR A 218 1.61 16.86 -21.03
CA THR A 218 0.71 18.00 -20.99
C THR A 218 0.73 18.58 -19.57
N THR A 219 0.86 19.90 -19.45
CA THR A 219 0.93 20.61 -18.17
C THR A 219 -0.41 20.62 -17.41
N ASN A 220 -1.49 20.15 -18.06
CA ASN A 220 -2.86 20.10 -17.53
C ASN A 220 -3.42 18.68 -17.61
N LEU A 221 -2.75 17.72 -16.97
CA LEU A 221 -3.27 16.36 -16.88
C LEU A 221 -4.50 16.34 -15.95
N PRO A 222 -5.62 15.73 -16.36
CA PRO A 222 -6.82 15.67 -15.53
C PRO A 222 -6.54 14.87 -14.26
N GLU A 223 -6.91 15.42 -13.12
CA GLU A 223 -6.73 14.73 -11.84
C GLU A 223 -7.61 13.47 -11.78
N THR A 224 -6.96 12.32 -11.61
CA THR A 224 -7.57 10.99 -11.71
C THR A 224 -7.28 10.19 -10.45
N LYS A 225 -8.25 9.37 -10.01
CA LYS A 225 -8.03 8.35 -8.98
C LYS A 225 -7.48 7.08 -9.62
N PHE A 226 -6.39 6.57 -9.08
CA PHE A 226 -5.71 5.36 -9.51
C PHE A 226 -6.10 4.16 -8.67
N PHE A 227 -6.26 4.39 -7.36
CA PHE A 227 -6.52 3.33 -6.40
C PHE A 227 -7.73 3.68 -5.54
N PHE A 228 -8.52 2.66 -5.21
CA PHE A 228 -9.58 2.77 -4.21
C PHE A 228 -9.76 1.47 -3.44
N GLN A 229 -9.73 1.56 -2.12
CA GLN A 229 -10.16 0.50 -1.22
C GLN A 229 -11.18 1.04 -0.22
N HIS A 230 -12.27 0.32 -0.06
CA HIS A 230 -13.31 0.67 0.90
C HIS A 230 -12.97 0.08 2.27
N VAL A 231 -13.05 0.91 3.30
CA VAL A 231 -12.92 0.48 4.69
C VAL A 231 -14.09 1.04 5.50
N VAL A 232 -14.50 0.29 6.52
CA VAL A 232 -15.56 0.70 7.43
C VAL A 232 -14.96 0.85 8.81
N ILE A 233 -15.12 2.02 9.41
CA ILE A 233 -14.72 2.25 10.81
C ILE A 233 -15.95 2.04 11.68
N ALA A 234 -15.90 1.02 12.52
CA ALA A 234 -16.96 0.64 13.45
C ALA A 234 -16.41 0.65 14.89
N GLY A 235 -16.64 1.76 15.60
CA GLY A 235 -16.04 2.00 16.91
C GLY A 235 -14.52 2.12 16.81
N ASP A 236 -13.79 1.29 17.56
CA ASP A 236 -12.32 1.25 17.55
C ASP A 236 -11.77 0.17 16.60
N ARG A 237 -12.57 -0.28 15.61
CA ARG A 237 -12.17 -1.30 14.64
C ARG A 237 -12.31 -0.79 13.22
N MET A 238 -11.34 -1.13 12.38
CA MET A 238 -11.46 -0.99 10.93
C MET A 238 -11.78 -2.34 10.33
N LEU A 239 -12.74 -2.38 9.42
CA LEU A 239 -13.12 -3.54 8.63
C LEU A 239 -12.83 -3.27 7.15
N SER A 240 -12.29 -4.26 6.44
CA SER A 240 -12.13 -4.25 4.98
C SER A 240 -12.54 -5.61 4.42
N TYR A 241 -12.96 -5.67 3.15
CA TYR A 241 -13.32 -6.91 2.48
C TYR A 241 -12.47 -7.13 1.22
N GLY A 242 -12.47 -8.35 0.71
CA GLY A 242 -11.74 -8.68 -0.52
C GLY A 242 -12.32 -7.98 -1.75
N THR A 243 -11.47 -7.43 -2.61
CA THR A 243 -11.87 -6.81 -3.89
C THR A 243 -11.48 -7.64 -5.11
N ASN A 244 -11.14 -8.91 -4.89
CA ASN A 244 -10.71 -9.85 -5.94
C ASN A 244 -11.87 -10.45 -6.75
N ASN A 245 -13.11 -10.43 -6.21
CA ASN A 245 -14.31 -10.93 -6.88
C ASN A 245 -15.46 -9.93 -6.72
N PHE A 246 -16.02 -9.43 -7.83
CA PHE A 246 -17.17 -8.49 -7.82
C PHE A 246 -18.44 -9.09 -8.44
N SER A 247 -18.62 -10.41 -8.35
CA SER A 247 -19.90 -11.04 -8.70
C SER A 247 -21.07 -10.46 -7.90
N GLU A 248 -22.29 -10.55 -8.43
CA GLU A 248 -23.50 -10.10 -7.72
C GLU A 248 -23.70 -10.86 -6.40
N LYS A 249 -23.34 -12.15 -6.35
CA LYS A 249 -23.33 -12.95 -5.12
C LYS A 249 -22.40 -12.32 -4.08
N PHE A 250 -21.17 -11.98 -4.47
CA PHE A 250 -20.21 -11.34 -3.57
C PHE A 250 -20.75 -10.01 -3.03
N LYS A 251 -21.23 -9.12 -3.90
CA LYS A 251 -21.81 -7.82 -3.50
C LYS A 251 -22.98 -8.00 -2.52
N SER A 252 -23.84 -8.97 -2.79
CA SER A 252 -24.97 -9.31 -1.91
C SER A 252 -24.50 -9.81 -0.55
N ASN A 253 -23.48 -10.66 -0.50
CA ASN A 253 -22.91 -11.17 0.74
C ASN A 253 -22.26 -10.05 1.58
N VAL A 254 -21.51 -9.15 0.95
CA VAL A 254 -20.95 -7.96 1.61
C VAL A 254 -22.08 -7.09 2.19
N ALA A 255 -23.09 -6.76 1.37
CA ALA A 255 -24.22 -5.95 1.83
C ALA A 255 -24.97 -6.58 3.01
N LYS A 256 -25.23 -7.89 2.97
CA LYS A 256 -25.87 -8.63 4.07
C LYS A 256 -25.01 -8.63 5.33
N TYR A 257 -23.70 -8.81 5.21
CA TYR A 257 -22.80 -8.81 6.34
C TYR A 257 -22.83 -7.46 7.06
N PHE A 258 -22.64 -6.36 6.33
CA PHE A 258 -22.64 -5.03 6.93
C PHE A 258 -24.04 -4.66 7.46
N ALA A 259 -25.13 -4.97 6.76
CA ALA A 259 -26.48 -4.71 7.29
C ALA A 259 -26.80 -5.47 8.60
N LYS A 260 -26.21 -6.65 8.80
CA LYS A 260 -26.40 -7.45 10.03
C LYS A 260 -25.47 -7.00 11.17
N ASN A 261 -24.21 -6.70 10.87
CA ASN A 261 -23.15 -6.56 11.87
C ASN A 261 -22.69 -5.13 12.10
N THR A 262 -23.18 -4.17 11.31
CA THR A 262 -22.80 -2.76 11.37
C THR A 262 -24.03 -1.88 11.23
N ALA A 263 -23.99 -0.67 11.79
CA ALA A 263 -24.97 0.39 11.59
C ALA A 263 -24.66 1.24 10.35
N LEU A 264 -23.90 0.70 9.39
CA LEU A 264 -23.49 1.40 8.17
C LEU A 264 -24.69 1.60 7.23
N PRO A 265 -24.95 2.83 6.73
CA PRO A 265 -25.99 3.07 5.74
C PRO A 265 -25.76 2.28 4.44
N ALA A 266 -26.82 1.66 3.91
CA ALA A 266 -26.75 0.78 2.75
C ALA A 266 -26.35 1.51 1.45
N ASP A 267 -26.68 2.79 1.34
CA ASP A 267 -26.32 3.66 0.22
C ASP A 267 -24.82 4.00 0.21
N GLU A 268 -24.22 4.26 1.37
CA GLU A 268 -22.77 4.46 1.51
C GLU A 268 -22.01 3.21 1.00
N LEU A 269 -22.45 2.02 1.42
CA LEU A 269 -21.84 0.76 0.98
C LEU A 269 -22.03 0.51 -0.52
N LYS A 270 -23.23 0.80 -1.07
CA LYS A 270 -23.52 0.63 -2.50
C LYS A 270 -22.63 1.55 -3.35
N ALA A 271 -22.43 2.79 -2.92
CA ALA A 271 -21.53 3.73 -3.60
C ALA A 271 -20.09 3.22 -3.58
N ALA A 272 -19.60 2.76 -2.42
CA ALA A 272 -18.26 2.21 -2.28
C ALA A 272 -18.04 0.95 -3.14
N LEU A 273 -18.98 0.00 -3.16
CA LEU A 273 -18.91 -1.19 -4.01
C LEU A 273 -18.86 -0.84 -5.50
N LYS A 274 -19.58 0.20 -5.92
CA LYS A 274 -19.51 0.71 -7.30
C LYS A 274 -18.10 1.23 -7.61
N THR A 275 -17.53 2.07 -6.75
CA THR A 275 -16.17 2.61 -6.90
C THR A 275 -15.11 1.50 -6.93
N ALA A 276 -15.21 0.52 -6.03
CA ALA A 276 -14.29 -0.62 -5.96
C ALA A 276 -14.37 -1.51 -7.22
N SER A 277 -15.56 -1.67 -7.80
CA SER A 277 -15.73 -2.44 -9.04
C SER A 277 -15.07 -1.80 -10.27
N ILE A 278 -14.86 -0.48 -10.25
CA ILE A 278 -14.20 0.28 -11.33
C ILE A 278 -12.67 0.26 -11.17
N SER A 279 -12.17 0.56 -9.97
CA SER A 279 -10.73 0.58 -9.70
C SER A 279 -10.10 -0.81 -9.74
N ARG A 280 -10.79 -1.81 -9.19
CA ARG A 280 -10.31 -3.20 -9.06
C ARG A 280 -8.93 -3.28 -8.42
N SER A 281 -8.67 -2.40 -7.47
CA SER A 281 -7.40 -2.37 -6.74
C SER A 281 -7.14 -3.68 -6.00
N VAL A 282 -5.87 -4.01 -5.79
CA VAL A 282 -5.47 -5.17 -4.97
C VAL A 282 -6.08 -5.02 -3.57
N PRO A 283 -6.70 -6.08 -3.01
CA PRO A 283 -7.28 -6.02 -1.68
C PRO A 283 -6.25 -5.63 -0.62
N LEU A 284 -6.71 -4.94 0.42
CA LEU A 284 -5.84 -4.64 1.56
C LEU A 284 -5.41 -5.93 2.27
N GLU A 285 -4.14 -5.99 2.63
CA GLU A 285 -3.65 -6.96 3.60
C GLU A 285 -3.68 -6.32 4.98
N VAL A 286 -4.19 -7.04 5.98
CA VAL A 286 -4.30 -6.53 7.34
C VAL A 286 -3.49 -7.44 8.23
N THR A 287 -2.42 -6.89 8.78
CA THR A 287 -1.61 -7.55 9.81
C THR A 287 -2.13 -7.16 11.18
N GLN A 288 -1.58 -7.75 12.25
CA GLN A 288 -1.97 -7.40 13.63
C GLN A 288 -1.72 -5.94 14.00
N LYS A 289 -0.87 -5.21 13.26
CA LYS A 289 -0.42 -3.86 13.65
C LYS A 289 -0.70 -2.79 12.61
N LEU A 290 -0.84 -3.14 11.33
CA LEU A 290 -0.98 -2.18 10.25
C LEU A 290 -1.68 -2.76 9.03
N ILE A 291 -2.09 -1.86 8.16
CA ILE A 291 -2.67 -2.16 6.84
C ILE A 291 -1.55 -2.11 5.80
N GLU A 292 -1.40 -3.18 5.04
CA GLU A 292 -0.49 -3.23 3.90
C GLU A 292 -1.27 -3.00 2.61
N VAL A 293 -0.78 -2.04 1.84
CA VAL A 293 -1.29 -1.68 0.53
C VAL A 293 -0.23 -2.09 -0.49
N HIS A 294 -0.46 -3.23 -1.13
CA HIS A 294 0.41 -3.73 -2.18
C HIS A 294 0.11 -2.98 -3.47
N LEU A 295 1.13 -2.34 -4.05
CA LEU A 295 1.07 -1.53 -5.26
C LEU A 295 1.87 -2.24 -6.37
N PRO A 296 1.21 -3.00 -7.26
CA PRO A 296 1.91 -3.75 -8.27
C PRO A 296 2.66 -2.87 -9.27
N TYR A 297 3.74 -3.40 -9.82
CA TYR A 297 4.46 -2.80 -10.95
C TYR A 297 5.22 -3.85 -11.76
N ASN A 298 5.50 -3.54 -13.02
CA ASN A 298 6.23 -4.41 -13.91
C ASN A 298 7.70 -4.54 -13.48
N ASP A 299 8.18 -5.78 -13.38
CA ASP A 299 9.58 -6.07 -13.12
C ASP A 299 10.46 -5.42 -14.22
N PRO A 300 11.42 -4.53 -13.89
CA PRO A 300 12.28 -3.89 -14.88
C PRO A 300 13.14 -4.86 -15.72
N ARG A 301 13.30 -6.11 -15.27
CA ARG A 301 14.00 -7.16 -16.02
C ARG A 301 13.14 -7.78 -17.12
N CYS A 302 11.82 -7.58 -17.09
CA CYS A 302 10.98 -7.93 -18.21
C CYS A 302 11.24 -6.93 -19.33
N VAL A 303 12.07 -7.33 -20.29
CA VAL A 303 12.17 -6.67 -21.58
C VAL A 303 10.89 -7.04 -22.33
N SER A 304 9.97 -6.10 -22.48
CA SER A 304 8.87 -6.30 -23.44
C SER A 304 9.52 -6.55 -24.81
N PRO A 305 9.09 -7.57 -25.57
CA PRO A 305 9.49 -7.70 -26.96
C PRO A 305 9.11 -6.45 -27.77
#